data_AF-A0A2U8GQC6-F1
#
_entry.id   AF-A0A2U8GQC6-F1
#
_cell.length_a   1.000
_cell.length_b   1.000
_cell.length_c   1.000
_cell.angle_alpha   90.00
_cell.angle_beta   90.00
_cell.angle_gamma   90.00
#
_symmetry.space_group_name_H-M   'P 1'
#
loop_
_entity.id
_entity.type
_entity.pdbx_description
1 polymer ?
#
loop_
_entity_poly.entity_id
_entity_poly.type
_entity_poly.pdbx_seq_one_letter_code
_entity_poly.pdbx_strand_id
1 'polypeptide(L)'
;MLTLEASNQLLSAYEAMALAAQQNDWDRLAELGRTAEEIRRAAQRAAVPVDQSPASMEQIAKTVSRILELDQEIRIHAEPALESTRKLLSGAVRDNAVRNAYGNPGL
;
A
#
# COMPACT_ATOMS: atom_id res chain seq x y z
N MET A 1 -8.14 -14.40 14.51
CA MET A 1 -9.24 -13.46 14.21
C MET A 1 -8.74 -12.06 14.52
N LEU A 2 -9.29 -11.01 13.88
CA LEU A 2 -8.82 -9.64 14.11
C LEU A 2 -9.24 -9.16 15.50
N THR A 3 -8.29 -8.83 16.37
CA THR A 3 -8.57 -8.19 17.67
C THR A 3 -8.76 -6.69 17.48
N LEU A 4 -9.41 -6.02 18.43
CA LEU A 4 -9.58 -4.56 18.41
C LEU A 4 -8.23 -3.82 18.38
N GLU A 5 -7.24 -4.34 19.11
CA GLU A 5 -5.89 -3.80 19.11
C GLU A 5 -5.24 -3.90 17.72
N ALA A 6 -5.28 -5.09 17.10
CA ALA A 6 -4.74 -5.28 15.76
C ALA A 6 -5.47 -4.43 14.72
N SER A 7 -6.79 -4.24 14.84
CA SER A 7 -7.52 -3.34 13.94
C SER A 7 -7.09 -1.89 14.08
N ASN A 8 -6.81 -1.41 15.30
CA ASN A 8 -6.35 -0.05 15.54
C ASN A 8 -4.91 0.17 15.04
N GLN A 9 -4.03 -0.82 15.22
CA GLN A 9 -2.68 -0.78 14.66
C GLN A 9 -2.71 -0.73 13.13
N LEU A 10 -3.59 -1.52 12.50
CA LEU A 10 -3.78 -1.46 11.05
C LEU A 10 -4.32 -0.11 10.61
N LEU A 11 -5.32 0.46 11.29
CA LEU A 11 -5.86 1.77 10.96
C LEU A 11 -4.76 2.84 10.96
N SER A 12 -3.94 2.89 12.02
CA SER A 12 -2.84 3.83 12.11
C SER A 12 -1.81 3.66 10.98
N ALA A 13 -1.52 2.41 10.58
CA ALA A 13 -0.65 2.15 9.44
C ALA A 13 -1.26 2.67 8.12
N TYR A 14 -2.56 2.45 7.89
CA TYR A 14 -3.26 2.94 6.68
C TYR A 14 -3.36 4.46 6.63
N GLU A 15 -3.59 5.14 7.76
CA GLU A 15 -3.57 6.61 7.84
C GLU A 15 -2.17 7.15 7.46
N ALA A 16 -1.11 6.53 7.98
CA ALA A 16 0.25 6.88 7.61
C ALA A 16 0.56 6.60 6.12
N MET A 17 0.02 5.51 5.56
CA MET A 17 0.17 5.21 4.13
C MET A 17 -0.55 6.24 3.25
N ALA A 18 -1.75 6.69 3.64
CA ALA A 18 -2.47 7.73 2.92
C ALA A 18 -1.68 9.05 2.90
N LEU A 19 -1.09 9.43 4.03
CA LEU A 19 -0.21 10.61 4.11
C LEU A 19 1.04 10.47 3.23
N ALA A 20 1.69 9.29 3.26
CA ALA A 20 2.84 9.02 2.40
C ALA A 20 2.47 9.08 0.90
N ALA A 21 1.31 8.55 0.52
CA ALA A 21 0.79 8.61 -0.85
C ALA A 21 0.56 10.06 -1.30
N GLN A 22 -0.05 10.89 -0.46
CA GLN A 22 -0.27 12.32 -0.74
C GLN A 22 1.04 13.10 -0.91
N GLN A 23 2.08 12.72 -0.16
CA GLN A 23 3.41 13.34 -0.22
C GLN A 23 4.30 12.76 -1.34
N ASN A 24 3.81 11.76 -2.09
CA ASN A 24 4.59 10.97 -3.06
C ASN A 24 5.82 10.27 -2.45
N ASP A 25 5.78 9.96 -1.16
CA ASP A 25 6.82 9.21 -0.46
C ASP A 25 6.60 7.70 -0.63
N TRP A 26 6.99 7.21 -1.81
CA TRP A 26 6.75 5.83 -2.21
C TRP A 26 7.57 4.81 -1.42
N ASP A 27 8.77 5.18 -0.98
CA ASP A 27 9.62 4.32 -0.15
C ASP A 27 8.98 4.11 1.21
N ARG A 28 8.51 5.20 1.84
CA ARG A 28 7.79 5.12 3.11
C ARG A 28 6.49 4.35 2.99
N LEU A 29 5.76 4.55 1.90
CA LEU A 29 4.54 3.80 1.62
C LEU A 29 4.79 2.29 1.52
N ALA A 30 5.90 1.88 0.89
CA ALA A 30 6.29 0.47 0.78
C ALA A 30 6.74 -0.15 2.12
N GLU A 31 7.41 0.61 2.99
CA GLU A 31 7.73 0.19 4.36
C GLU A 31 6.48 -0.02 5.22
N LEU A 32 5.56 0.94 5.17
CA LEU A 32 4.31 0.88 5.92
C LEU A 32 3.43 -0.29 5.44
N GLY A 33 3.39 -0.55 4.12
CA GLY A 33 2.69 -1.70 3.56
C GLY A 33 3.22 -3.05 4.07
N ARG A 34 4.55 -3.19 4.20
CA ARG A 34 5.18 -4.37 4.82
C ARG A 34 4.81 -4.50 6.29
N THR A 35 4.85 -3.40 7.04
CA THR A 35 4.46 -3.36 8.46
C THR A 35 3.00 -3.78 8.65
N ALA A 36 2.09 -3.27 7.83
CA ALA A 36 0.67 -3.64 7.86
C ALA A 36 0.46 -5.14 7.56
N GLU A 37 1.23 -5.70 6.64
CA GLU A 37 1.19 -7.13 6.33
C GLU A 37 1.70 -7.99 7.50
N GLU A 38 2.74 -7.56 8.19
CA GLU A 38 3.24 -8.21 9.40
C GLU A 38 2.20 -8.20 10.52
N ILE A 39 1.53 -7.06 10.75
CA ILE A 39 0.44 -6.95 11.73
C ILE A 39 -0.70 -7.91 11.38
N ARG A 40 -1.12 -7.96 10.10
CA ARG A 40 -2.15 -8.91 9.65
C ARG A 40 -1.75 -10.36 9.92
N ARG A 41 -0.51 -10.73 9.63
CA ARG A 41 0.01 -12.09 9.86
C ARG A 41 0.08 -12.42 11.34
N ALA A 42 0.52 -11.49 12.18
CA ALA A 42 0.55 -11.67 13.62
C ALA A 42 -0.87 -11.88 14.18
N ALA A 43 -1.84 -11.06 13.77
CA ALA A 43 -3.23 -11.17 14.20
C ALA A 43 -3.91 -12.48 13.73
N GLN A 44 -3.52 -13.00 12.56
CA GLN A 44 -4.01 -14.30 12.08
C GLN A 44 -3.44 -15.48 12.90
N ARG A 45 -2.17 -15.40 13.31
CA ARG A 45 -1.49 -16.44 14.10
C ARG A 45 -1.88 -16.41 15.58
N ALA A 46 -2.22 -15.23 16.09
CA ALA A 46 -2.69 -15.07 17.46
C ALA A 46 -4.01 -15.85 17.65
N ALA A 47 -3.93 -17.01 18.30
CA ALA A 47 -5.08 -17.78 18.77
C ALA A 47 -5.70 -17.13 20.03
N VAL A 48 -5.78 -15.80 20.03
CA VAL A 48 -6.34 -15.03 21.15
C VAL A 48 -7.87 -15.05 21.01
N PRO A 49 -8.61 -15.37 22.09
CA PRO A 49 -10.05 -15.22 22.11
C PRO A 49 -10.40 -13.76 21.80
N VAL A 50 -11.10 -13.54 20.70
CA VAL A 50 -11.60 -12.19 20.36
C VAL A 50 -12.78 -11.90 21.26
N ASP A 51 -12.81 -10.70 21.83
CA ASP A 51 -14.02 -10.21 22.49
C ASP A 51 -15.14 -10.08 21.44
N GLN A 52 -16.13 -10.97 21.53
CA GLN A 52 -17.29 -11.02 20.65
C GLN A 52 -18.45 -10.15 21.16
N SER A 53 -18.20 -9.25 22.12
CA SER A 53 -19.22 -8.29 22.52
C SER A 53 -19.71 -7.48 21.31
N PRO A 54 -21.02 -7.17 21.21
CA PRO A 54 -21.56 -6.40 20.11
C PRO A 54 -20.85 -5.06 19.89
N ALA A 55 -20.44 -4.40 20.99
CA ALA A 55 -19.71 -3.14 20.95
C ALA A 55 -18.31 -3.29 20.30
N SER A 56 -17.57 -4.34 20.66
CA SER A 56 -16.25 -4.61 20.07
C SER A 56 -16.36 -4.98 18.58
N MET A 57 -17.37 -5.77 18.21
CA MET A 57 -17.63 -6.11 16.80
C MET A 57 -18.03 -4.90 15.96
N GLU A 58 -18.87 -4.00 16.50
CA GLU A 58 -19.24 -2.75 15.83
C GLU A 58 -18.02 -1.85 15.63
N GLN A 59 -17.15 -1.75 16.65
CA GLN A 59 -15.93 -0.95 16.55
C GLN A 59 -14.96 -1.50 15.52
N ILE A 60 -14.74 -2.82 15.49
CA ILE A 60 -13.91 -3.47 14.47
C ILE A 60 -14.49 -3.23 13.08
N ALA A 61 -15.81 -3.34 12.90
CA ALA A 61 -16.46 -3.08 11.62
C ALA A 61 -16.25 -1.64 11.15
N LYS A 62 -16.42 -0.65 12.04
CA LYS A 62 -16.14 0.77 11.73
C LYS A 62 -14.69 0.98 11.31
N THR A 63 -13.75 0.38 12.04
CA THR A 63 -12.32 0.46 11.72
C THR A 63 -12.00 -0.14 10.36
N VAL A 64 -12.56 -1.31 10.04
CA VAL A 64 -12.37 -1.95 8.73
C VAL A 64 -12.93 -1.08 7.61
N SER A 65 -14.13 -0.52 7.77
CA SER A 65 -14.70 0.41 6.78
C SER A 65 -13.77 1.60 6.53
N ARG A 66 -13.22 2.21 7.59
CA ARG A 66 -12.28 3.33 7.45
C ARG A 66 -10.99 2.93 6.74
N ILE A 67 -10.47 1.73 7.00
CA ILE A 67 -9.30 1.18 6.29
C ILE A 67 -9.58 1.06 4.79
N LEU A 68 -10.78 0.61 4.40
CA LEU A 68 -11.15 0.48 2.99
C LEU A 68 -11.26 1.84 2.28
N GLU A 69 -11.77 2.85 2.97
CA GLU A 69 -11.77 4.23 2.46
C GLU A 69 -10.33 4.75 2.25
N LEU A 70 -9.45 4.55 3.23
CA LEU A 70 -8.05 4.93 3.14
C LEU A 70 -7.32 4.19 2.01
N ASP A 71 -7.62 2.91 1.78
CA ASP A 71 -7.08 2.15 0.65
C ASP A 71 -7.49 2.76 -0.69
N GLN A 72 -8.74 3.21 -0.81
CA GLN A 72 -9.21 3.93 -1.99
C GLN A 72 -8.47 5.27 -2.17
N GLU A 73 -8.30 6.05 -1.11
CA GLU A 73 -7.53 7.30 -1.13
C GLU A 73 -6.09 7.06 -1.59
N ILE A 74 -5.41 6.03 -1.06
CA ILE A 74 -4.04 5.67 -1.47
C ILE A 74 -3.98 5.35 -2.97
N ARG A 75 -4.94 4.58 -3.50
CA ARG A 75 -4.98 4.22 -4.93
C ARG A 75 -5.15 5.42 -5.84
N ILE A 76 -5.96 6.41 -5.45
CA ILE A 76 -6.16 7.65 -6.21
C ILE A 76 -4.82 8.36 -6.46
N HIS A 77 -3.88 8.30 -5.50
CA HIS A 77 -2.54 8.89 -5.64
C HIS A 77 -1.53 7.93 -6.30
N ALA A 78 -1.56 6.65 -5.96
CA ALA A 78 -0.58 5.68 -6.41
C ALA A 78 -0.79 5.24 -7.87
N GLU A 79 -2.02 5.04 -8.33
CA GLU A 79 -2.30 4.54 -9.69
C GLU A 79 -1.76 5.47 -10.80
N PRO A 80 -1.96 6.81 -10.74
CA PRO A 80 -1.38 7.71 -11.72
C PRO A 80 0.15 7.69 -11.73
N ALA A 81 0.77 7.62 -10.54
CA ALA A 81 2.23 7.59 -10.40
C ALA A 81 2.83 6.31 -11.01
N LEU A 82 2.19 5.16 -10.77
CA LEU A 82 2.57 3.88 -11.35
C LEU A 82 2.41 3.88 -12.88
N GLU A 83 1.30 4.42 -13.38
CA GLU A 83 1.05 4.51 -14.82
C GLU A 83 2.05 5.44 -15.52
N SER A 84 2.37 6.58 -14.91
CA SER A 84 3.41 7.49 -15.40
C SER A 84 4.78 6.80 -15.45
N THR A 85 5.16 6.12 -14.37
CA THR A 85 6.42 5.37 -14.28
C THR A 85 6.48 4.26 -15.34
N ARG A 86 5.38 3.52 -15.56
CA ARG A 86 5.29 2.50 -16.60
C ARG A 86 5.51 3.09 -18.00
N LYS A 87 4.91 4.25 -18.30
CA LYS A 87 5.11 4.95 -19.58
C LYS A 87 6.56 5.39 -19.76
N LEU A 88 7.17 5.97 -18.73
CA LEU A 88 8.58 6.38 -18.77
C LEU A 88 9.52 5.20 -19.03
N LEU A 89 9.34 4.09 -18.31
CA LEU A 89 10.16 2.90 -18.49
C LEU A 89 9.98 2.27 -19.88
N SER A 90 8.75 2.19 -20.38
CA SER A 90 8.49 1.65 -21.72
C SER A 90 9.05 2.55 -22.84
N GLY A 91 8.99 3.87 -22.68
CA GLY A 91 9.67 4.83 -23.56
C GLY A 91 11.19 4.67 -23.54
N ALA A 92 11.80 4.59 -22.37
CA ALA A 92 13.24 4.39 -22.22
C ALA A 92 13.73 3.08 -22.86
N VAL A 93 12.97 1.99 -22.73
CA VAL A 93 13.27 0.71 -23.39
C VAL A 93 13.24 0.86 -24.92
N ARG A 94 12.22 1.55 -25.46
CA ARG A 94 12.12 1.80 -26.90
C ARG A 94 13.29 2.66 -27.40
N ASP A 95 13.64 3.72 -26.69
CA ASP A 95 14.76 4.59 -27.05
C ASP A 95 16.10 3.87 -26.98
N ASN A 96 16.29 3.00 -25.98
CA ASN A 96 17.46 2.13 -25.88
C ASN A 96 17.53 1.13 -27.04
N ALA A 97 16.40 0.54 -27.43
CA ALA A 97 16.35 -0.38 -28.57
C ALA A 97 16.68 0.34 -29.89
N VAL A 98 16.19 1.56 -30.11
CA VAL A 98 16.54 2.38 -31.27
C VAL A 98 18.01 2.77 -31.25
N ARG A 99 18.55 3.21 -30.10
CA ARG A 99 19.98 3.50 -29.94
C ARG A 99 20.85 2.27 -30.17
N ASN A 100 20.45 1.07 -29.74
CA ASN A 100 21.21 -0.14 -30.00
C ASN A 100 21.14 -0.58 -31.47
N ALA A 101 20.00 -0.37 -32.14
CA ALA A 101 19.80 -0.76 -33.53
C ALA A 101 20.43 0.22 -34.55
N TYR A 102 20.44 1.52 -34.23
CA TYR A 102 20.86 2.59 -35.14
C TYR A 102 22.02 3.44 -34.62
N GLY A 103 22.32 3.38 -33.32
CA GLY A 103 23.53 3.96 -32.73
C GLY A 103 24.72 3.08 -33.07
N ASN A 104 25.11 3.13 -34.33
CA ASN A 104 26.39 2.62 -34.78
C ASN A 104 27.50 3.32 -33.98
N PRO A 105 28.34 2.61 -33.21
CA PRO A 105 29.64 3.12 -32.78
C PRO A 105 30.55 3.08 -34.02
N GLY A 106 30.31 3.99 -34.95
CA GLY A 106 31.09 4.11 -36.17
C GLY A 106 31.99 5.32 -36.10
N LEU A 107 33.13 5.17 -35.41
CA LEU A 107 34.46 5.74 -35.74
C LEU A 107 35.52 5.11 -34.83
#